data_AF-A0A2D7Y742-F1
#
_entry.id   AF-A0A2D7Y742-F1
#
_cell.length_a   1.000
_cell.length_b   1.000
_cell.length_c   1.000
_cell.angle_alpha   90.00
_cell.angle_beta   90.00
_cell.angle_gamma   90.00
#
_symmetry.space_group_name_H-M   'P 1'
#
loop_
_entity.id
_entity.type
_entity.pdbx_description
1 polymer ?
#
loop_
_entity_poly.entity_id
_entity_poly.type
_entity_poly.pdbx_seq_one_letter_code
_entity_poly.pdbx_strand_id
1 'polypeptide(L)'
;MNPLVPFLPVYRASVTAYLGGIALLAVLDFLRLQSSLPGGAMILGLLAIWFFVLSLHVNRRRHAGRDIALAFLPVGLAIVGKILGSFISLMPGIYTAMMEFARSNGVDTDDPQALQAALSDPGFQTEFQRQLEANPELVEHIASAAGSGSFLGFWLVIAGFAIWFARMQKPA
;
A
#
# COMPACT_ATOMS: atom_id res chain seq x y z
N MET A 1 26.72 14.96 -4.99
CA MET A 1 25.55 14.36 -5.69
C MET A 1 24.69 15.49 -6.23
N ASN A 2 24.15 15.39 -7.44
CA ASN A 2 23.25 16.42 -7.97
C ASN A 2 21.87 16.27 -7.27
N PRO A 3 21.39 17.28 -6.52
CA PRO A 3 20.13 17.20 -5.79
C PRO A 3 18.90 17.10 -6.70
N LEU A 4 19.05 17.38 -8.00
CA LEU A 4 17.97 17.31 -9.00
C LEU A 4 17.68 15.89 -9.51
N VAL A 5 18.51 14.90 -9.17
CA VAL A 5 18.38 13.51 -9.61
C VAL A 5 17.01 12.87 -9.28
N PRO A 6 16.37 13.13 -8.12
CA PRO A 6 15.02 12.62 -7.85
C PRO A 6 13.94 13.30 -8.69
N PHE A 7 14.17 14.53 -9.14
CA PHE A 7 13.11 15.42 -9.63
C PHE A 7 12.82 15.29 -11.13
N LEU A 8 13.79 14.85 -11.93
CA LEU A 8 13.61 14.73 -13.38
C LEU A 8 14.15 13.40 -13.91
N PRO A 9 13.40 12.70 -14.79
CA PRO A 9 13.79 11.41 -15.36
C PRO A 9 14.82 11.57 -16.50
N VAL A 10 15.80 12.46 -16.36
CA VAL A 10 16.82 12.79 -17.38
C VAL A 10 18.24 12.47 -16.88
N TYR A 11 18.42 12.37 -15.57
CA TYR A 11 19.74 12.18 -14.96
C TYR A 11 20.17 10.70 -14.90
N ARG A 12 21.42 10.49 -14.47
CA ARG A 12 21.96 9.18 -14.11
C ARG A 12 22.08 9.11 -12.58
N ALA A 13 21.45 8.11 -11.97
CA ALA A 13 21.49 7.93 -10.52
C ALA A 13 22.49 6.84 -10.11
N SER A 14 23.47 7.18 -9.26
CA SER A 14 24.29 6.17 -8.58
C SER A 14 23.43 5.33 -7.64
N VAL A 15 23.93 4.16 -7.23
CA VAL A 15 23.19 3.25 -6.34
C VAL A 15 22.79 3.94 -5.02
N THR A 16 23.71 4.68 -4.41
CA THR A 16 23.46 5.42 -3.16
C THR A 16 22.42 6.52 -3.34
N ALA A 17 22.48 7.28 -4.45
CA ALA A 17 21.51 8.33 -4.74
C ALA A 17 20.11 7.74 -4.99
N TYR A 18 20.06 6.59 -5.66
CA TYR A 18 18.84 5.87 -5.95
C TYR A 18 18.18 5.33 -4.67
N LEU A 19 18.91 4.56 -3.85
CA LEU A 19 18.37 4.01 -2.61
C LEU A 19 18.02 5.10 -1.59
N GLY A 20 18.88 6.12 -1.46
CA GLY A 20 18.62 7.27 -0.59
C GLY A 20 17.38 8.05 -1.02
N GLY A 21 17.18 8.25 -2.33
CA GLY A 21 15.98 8.89 -2.86
C GLY A 21 14.72 8.07 -2.59
N ILE A 22 14.76 6.75 -2.78
CA ILE A 22 13.64 5.85 -2.47
C ILE A 22 13.30 5.88 -0.97
N ALA A 23 14.30 5.82 -0.09
CA ALA A 23 14.10 5.89 1.36
C ALA A 23 13.49 7.25 1.79
N LEU A 24 13.99 8.35 1.23
CA LEU A 24 13.43 9.68 1.49
C LEU A 24 11.96 9.77 1.05
N LEU A 25 11.63 9.26 -0.14
CA LEU A 25 10.25 9.26 -0.63
C LEU A 25 9.33 8.38 0.24
N ALA A 26 9.83 7.28 0.79
CA ALA A 26 9.07 6.45 1.73
C ALA A 26 8.72 7.21 3.02
N VAL A 27 9.68 7.97 3.56
CA VAL A 27 9.43 8.84 4.72
C VAL A 27 8.43 9.95 4.38
N LEU A 28 8.58 10.59 3.23
CA LEU A 28 7.65 11.65 2.79
C LEU A 28 6.23 11.11 2.57
N ASP A 29 6.09 9.92 2.00
CA ASP A 29 4.78 9.28 1.82
C ASP A 29 4.16 8.86 3.17
N PHE A 30 4.98 8.39 4.12
CA PHE A 30 4.51 8.14 5.48
C PHE A 30 3.99 9.42 6.14
N LEU A 31 4.76 10.51 6.08
CA LEU A 31 4.33 11.82 6.61
C LEU A 31 3.07 12.34 5.92
N ARG A 32 2.95 12.13 4.60
CA ARG A 32 1.73 12.43 3.84
C ARG A 32 0.52 11.67 4.41
N LEU A 33 0.66 10.38 4.73
CA LEU A 33 -0.41 9.58 5.32
C LEU A 33 -0.79 10.03 6.74
N GLN A 34 0.18 10.51 7.52
CA GLN A 34 -0.06 11.02 8.87
C GLN A 34 -0.61 12.46 8.89
N SER A 35 -0.52 13.16 7.75
CA SER A 35 -0.99 14.54 7.66
C SER A 35 -2.52 14.60 7.49
N SER A 36 -3.15 15.58 8.13
CA SER A 36 -4.57 15.91 7.97
C SER A 36 -4.85 16.71 6.68
N LEU A 37 -4.10 16.43 5.61
CA LEU A 37 -4.24 17.15 4.35
C LEU A 37 -5.61 16.90 3.73
N PRO A 38 -6.25 17.93 3.13
CA PRO A 38 -7.52 17.76 2.43
C PRO A 38 -7.35 16.81 1.24
N GLY A 39 -8.41 16.06 0.91
CA GLY A 39 -8.36 14.93 -0.04
C GLY A 39 -7.70 15.23 -1.40
N GLY A 40 -7.91 16.43 -1.95
CA GLY A 40 -7.23 16.86 -3.18
C GLY A 40 -5.71 16.96 -3.04
N ALA A 41 -5.22 17.56 -1.96
CA ALA A 41 -3.78 17.64 -1.67
C ALA A 41 -3.18 16.25 -1.37
N MET A 42 -3.98 15.38 -0.74
CA MET A 42 -3.59 14.00 -0.45
C MET A 42 -3.34 13.19 -1.71
N ILE A 43 -4.20 13.34 -2.72
CA ILE A 43 -4.08 12.70 -4.04
C ILE A 43 -2.89 13.29 -4.81
N LEU A 44 -2.74 14.61 -4.84
CA LEU A 44 -1.60 15.26 -5.50
C LEU A 44 -0.27 14.81 -4.91
N GLY A 45 -0.17 14.70 -3.59
CA GLY A 45 1.01 14.17 -2.91
C GLY A 45 1.30 12.72 -3.33
N LEU A 46 0.28 11.87 -3.44
CA LEU A 46 0.44 10.49 -3.90
C LEU A 46 0.97 10.42 -5.34
N LEU A 47 0.39 11.21 -6.25
CA LEU A 47 0.84 11.28 -7.64
C LEU A 47 2.28 11.78 -7.75
N ALA A 48 2.66 12.75 -6.92
CA ALA A 48 4.04 13.23 -6.84
C ALA A 48 5.00 12.12 -6.39
N ILE A 49 4.65 11.35 -5.36
CA ILE A 49 5.45 10.18 -4.92
C ILE A 49 5.63 9.19 -6.06
N TRP A 50 4.55 8.81 -6.77
CA TRP A 50 4.63 7.88 -7.89
C TRP A 50 5.53 8.40 -9.01
N PHE A 51 5.41 9.68 -9.35
CA PHE A 51 6.25 10.32 -10.35
C PHE A 51 7.74 10.33 -9.96
N PHE A 52 8.07 10.65 -8.71
CA PHE A 52 9.47 10.68 -8.26
C PHE A 52 10.06 9.28 -8.12
N VAL A 53 9.28 8.29 -7.66
CA VAL A 53 9.69 6.89 -7.67
C VAL A 53 9.99 6.42 -9.09
N LEU A 54 9.09 6.70 -10.05
CA LEU A 54 9.31 6.41 -11.46
C LEU A 54 10.59 7.08 -11.97
N SER A 55 10.77 8.38 -11.69
CA SER A 55 11.94 9.14 -12.12
C SER A 55 13.25 8.54 -11.61
N LEU A 56 13.29 8.09 -10.36
CA LEU A 56 14.44 7.39 -9.78
C LEU A 56 14.71 6.04 -10.45
N HIS A 57 13.67 5.24 -10.72
CA HIS A 57 13.81 3.98 -11.47
C HIS A 57 14.36 4.21 -12.88
N VAL A 58 13.82 5.20 -13.60
CA VAL A 58 14.28 5.60 -14.94
C VAL A 58 15.76 6.00 -14.89
N ASN A 59 16.12 6.90 -13.96
CA ASN A 59 17.48 7.40 -13.83
C ASN A 59 18.49 6.31 -13.44
N ARG A 60 18.08 5.34 -12.62
CA ARG A 60 18.93 4.19 -12.26
C ARG A 60 19.16 3.24 -13.44
N ARG A 61 18.11 2.95 -14.21
CA ARG A 61 18.21 2.12 -15.42
C ARG A 61 19.04 2.80 -16.51
N ARG A 62 18.87 4.11 -16.71
CA ARG A 62 19.71 4.90 -17.61
C ARG A 62 21.18 4.87 -17.17
N HIS A 63 21.46 4.96 -15.88
CA HIS A 63 22.82 4.83 -15.36
C HIS A 63 23.41 3.43 -15.65
N ALA A 64 22.59 2.37 -15.62
CA ALA A 64 22.98 1.02 -16.01
C ALA A 64 23.04 0.78 -17.54
N GLY A 65 22.72 1.78 -18.38
CA GLY A 65 22.68 1.61 -19.83
C GLY A 65 21.58 0.66 -20.32
N ARG A 66 20.49 0.52 -19.55
CA ARG A 66 19.36 -0.38 -19.87
C ARG A 66 18.19 0.42 -20.42
N ASP A 67 17.33 -0.24 -21.21
CA ASP A 67 16.07 0.34 -21.69
C ASP A 67 15.17 0.79 -20.53
N ILE A 68 14.47 1.90 -20.72
CA ILE A 68 13.68 2.63 -19.73
C ILE A 68 12.27 2.04 -19.59
N ALA A 69 11.75 1.32 -20.60
CA ALA A 69 10.37 0.80 -20.57
C ALA A 69 10.05 -0.05 -19.31
N LEU A 70 11.03 -0.81 -18.82
CA LEU A 70 10.89 -1.61 -17.60
C LEU A 70 10.93 -0.80 -16.28
N ALA A 71 11.14 0.52 -16.33
CA ALA A 71 11.06 1.39 -15.15
C ALA A 71 9.62 1.65 -14.69
N PHE A 72 8.63 1.44 -15.56
CA PHE A 72 7.21 1.59 -15.24
C PHE A 72 6.64 0.40 -14.47
N LEU A 73 7.21 -0.79 -14.67
CA LEU A 73 6.76 -2.03 -14.05
C LEU A 73 6.75 -1.98 -12.50
N PRO A 74 7.82 -1.50 -11.81
CA PRO A 74 7.80 -1.36 -10.35
C PRO A 74 6.63 -0.52 -9.84
N VAL A 75 6.34 0.60 -10.50
CA VAL A 75 5.26 1.51 -10.07
C VAL A 75 3.89 0.88 -10.32
N GLY A 76 3.67 0.30 -11.51
CA GLY A 76 2.42 -0.40 -11.82
C GLY A 76 2.12 -1.54 -10.84
N LEU A 77 3.12 -2.37 -10.54
CA LEU A 77 2.97 -3.46 -9.56
C LEU A 77 2.81 -2.95 -8.13
N ALA A 78 3.48 -1.86 -7.76
CA ALA A 78 3.33 -1.27 -6.43
C ALA A 78 1.94 -0.68 -6.22
N ILE A 79 1.28 -0.16 -7.26
CA ILE A 79 -0.13 0.25 -7.19
C ILE A 79 -1.04 -0.96 -6.90
N VAL A 80 -0.81 -2.10 -7.56
CA VAL A 80 -1.54 -3.34 -7.23
C VAL A 80 -1.23 -3.80 -5.81
N GLY A 81 0.04 -3.76 -5.40
CA GLY A 81 0.47 -4.07 -4.04
C GLY A 81 -0.21 -3.17 -2.99
N LYS A 82 -0.42 -1.90 -3.30
CA LYS A 82 -1.15 -0.93 -2.46
C LYS A 82 -2.60 -1.37 -2.23
N ILE A 83 -3.29 -1.78 -3.30
CA ILE A 83 -4.67 -2.27 -3.22
C ILE A 83 -4.72 -3.54 -2.38
N LEU A 84 -3.88 -4.53 -2.68
CA LEU A 84 -3.83 -5.80 -1.94
C LEU A 84 -3.46 -5.61 -0.47
N GLY A 85 -2.47 -4.77 -0.18
CA GLY A 85 -2.06 -4.46 1.19
C GLY A 85 -3.17 -3.79 2.00
N SER A 86 -4.00 -2.97 1.35
CA SER A 86 -5.18 -2.36 1.97
C SER A 86 -6.20 -3.44 2.34
N PHE A 87 -6.54 -4.35 1.40
CA PHE A 87 -7.45 -5.46 1.66
C PHE A 87 -6.95 -6.37 2.79
N ILE A 88 -5.69 -6.79 2.74
CA ILE A 88 -5.09 -7.67 3.75
C ILE A 88 -5.17 -7.03 5.15
N SER A 89 -4.99 -5.72 5.26
CA SER A 89 -5.01 -5.03 6.56
C SER A 89 -6.42 -4.76 7.10
N LEU A 90 -7.43 -4.76 6.23
CA LEU A 90 -8.84 -4.67 6.63
C LEU A 90 -9.36 -5.99 7.22
N MET A 91 -8.85 -7.14 6.73
CA MET A 91 -9.36 -8.46 7.08
C MET A 91 -9.43 -8.74 8.60
N PRO A 92 -8.38 -8.44 9.42
CA PRO A 92 -8.45 -8.69 10.86
C PRO A 92 -9.56 -7.87 11.55
N GLY A 93 -9.77 -6.63 11.12
CA GLY A 93 -10.82 -5.76 11.66
C GLY A 93 -12.21 -6.27 11.32
N ILE A 94 -12.43 -6.66 10.06
CA ILE A 94 -13.69 -7.26 9.60
C ILE A 94 -13.96 -8.56 10.36
N TYR A 95 -12.95 -9.42 10.50
CA TYR A 95 -13.08 -10.69 11.21
C TYR A 95 -13.45 -10.47 12.68
N THR A 96 -12.77 -9.54 13.36
CA THR A 96 -13.08 -9.21 14.76
C THR A 96 -14.50 -8.68 14.92
N ALA A 97 -14.94 -7.78 14.02
CA ALA A 97 -16.30 -7.25 14.02
C ALA A 97 -17.36 -8.34 13.79
N MET A 98 -17.08 -9.28 12.88
CA MET A 98 -17.96 -10.40 12.58
C MET A 98 -18.09 -11.37 13.77
N MET A 99 -17.00 -11.63 14.48
CA MET A 99 -17.01 -12.44 15.70
C MET A 99 -17.82 -11.78 16.82
N GLU A 100 -17.68 -10.47 17.00
CA GLU A 100 -18.46 -9.73 18.00
C GLU A 100 -19.95 -9.70 17.63
N PHE A 101 -20.27 -9.53 16.35
CA PHE A 101 -21.65 -9.63 15.87
C PHE A 101 -22.26 -11.01 16.14
N ALA A 102 -21.55 -12.09 15.81
CA ALA A 102 -22.00 -13.45 16.08
C ALA A 102 -22.27 -13.66 17.59
N ARG A 103 -21.34 -13.22 18.44
CA ARG A 103 -21.47 -13.28 19.90
C ARG A 103 -22.69 -12.50 20.40
N SER A 104 -22.91 -11.28 19.88
CA SER A 104 -24.05 -10.44 20.27
C SER A 104 -25.41 -11.04 19.88
N ASN A 105 -25.43 -11.91 18.87
CA ASN A 105 -26.62 -12.66 18.46
C ASN A 105 -26.73 -14.04 19.13
N GLY A 106 -25.93 -14.31 20.16
CA GLY A 106 -26.00 -15.53 20.95
C GLY A 106 -25.31 -16.74 20.34
N VAL A 107 -24.47 -16.55 19.31
CA VAL A 107 -23.64 -17.63 18.76
C VAL A 107 -22.44 -17.85 19.67
N ASP A 108 -22.19 -19.10 20.05
CA ASP A 108 -20.96 -19.48 20.74
C ASP A 108 -19.78 -19.39 19.76
N THR A 109 -18.95 -18.36 19.93
CA THR A 109 -17.78 -18.12 19.08
C THR A 109 -16.60 -19.02 19.39
N ASP A 110 -16.62 -19.71 20.53
CA ASP A 110 -15.54 -20.61 20.97
C ASP A 110 -15.77 -22.04 20.44
N ASP A 111 -16.99 -22.36 19.99
CA ASP A 111 -17.33 -23.58 19.26
C ASP A 111 -17.21 -23.36 17.74
N PRO A 112 -16.20 -23.97 17.06
CA PRO A 112 -16.03 -23.85 15.62
C PRO A 112 -17.23 -24.32 14.80
N GLN A 113 -18.00 -25.30 15.29
CA GLN A 113 -19.16 -25.82 14.57
C GLN A 113 -20.34 -24.83 14.63
N ALA A 114 -20.60 -24.27 15.81
CA ALA A 114 -21.64 -23.25 16.00
C ALA A 114 -21.34 -21.97 15.18
N LEU A 115 -20.07 -21.52 15.20
CA LEU A 115 -19.64 -20.40 14.39
C LEU A 115 -19.79 -20.68 12.89
N GLN A 116 -19.36 -21.85 12.41
CA GLN A 116 -19.48 -22.19 10.99
C GLN A 116 -20.94 -22.28 10.54
N ALA A 117 -21.83 -22.81 11.38
CA ALA A 117 -23.26 -22.86 11.10
C ALA A 117 -23.86 -21.46 10.96
N ALA A 118 -23.52 -20.54 11.88
CA ALA A 118 -23.97 -19.15 11.83
C ALA A 118 -23.43 -18.40 10.61
N LEU A 119 -22.15 -18.55 10.27
CA LEU A 119 -21.53 -17.90 9.10
C LEU A 119 -22.07 -18.43 7.76
N SER A 120 -22.59 -19.65 7.75
CA SER A 120 -23.19 -20.28 6.57
C SER A 120 -24.67 -19.94 6.39
N ASP A 121 -25.29 -19.28 7.37
CA ASP A 121 -26.67 -18.83 7.26
C ASP A 121 -26.80 -17.74 6.18
N PRO A 122 -27.69 -17.91 5.18
CA PRO A 122 -27.93 -16.91 4.14
C PRO A 122 -28.24 -15.50 4.67
N GLY A 123 -28.83 -15.37 5.86
CA GLY A 123 -29.19 -14.07 6.44
C GLY A 123 -28.04 -13.36 7.16
N PHE A 124 -27.01 -14.10 7.58
CA PHE A 124 -25.96 -13.56 8.44
C PHE A 124 -25.15 -12.44 7.76
N GLN A 125 -24.76 -12.64 6.50
CA GLN A 125 -23.98 -11.63 5.77
C GLN A 125 -24.76 -10.35 5.54
N THR A 126 -26.06 -10.47 5.24
CA THR A 126 -26.95 -9.31 5.03
C THR A 126 -27.15 -8.52 6.31
N GLU A 127 -27.36 -9.21 7.45
CA GLU A 127 -27.54 -8.51 8.73
C GLU A 127 -26.24 -7.91 9.26
N PHE A 128 -25.10 -8.58 9.05
CA PHE A 128 -23.79 -8.01 9.35
C PHE A 128 -23.49 -6.77 8.50
N GLN A 129 -23.83 -6.78 7.19
CA GLN A 129 -23.72 -5.59 6.35
C GLN A 129 -24.61 -4.44 6.86
N ARG A 130 -25.86 -4.74 7.23
CA ARG A 130 -26.76 -3.75 7.85
C ARG A 130 -26.18 -3.18 9.13
N GLN A 131 -25.54 -4.00 9.97
CA GLN A 131 -24.89 -3.53 11.19
C GLN A 131 -23.73 -2.59 10.88
N LEU A 132 -22.90 -2.90 9.89
CA LEU A 132 -21.80 -2.01 9.47
C LEU A 132 -22.33 -0.66 8.96
N GLU A 133 -23.41 -0.68 8.17
CA GLU A 133 -24.06 0.55 7.68
C GLU A 133 -24.66 1.38 8.82
N ALA A 134 -25.21 0.72 9.85
CA ALA A 134 -25.78 1.37 11.02
C ALA A 134 -24.72 1.92 11.99
N ASN A 135 -23.48 1.44 11.93
CA ASN A 135 -22.39 1.80 12.86
C ASN A 135 -21.18 2.38 12.10
N PRO A 136 -21.25 3.66 11.67
CA PRO A 136 -20.17 4.29 10.91
C PRO A 136 -18.83 4.35 11.68
N GLU A 137 -18.87 4.44 13.01
CA GLU A 137 -17.66 4.42 13.85
C GLU A 137 -16.90 3.09 13.75
N LEU A 138 -17.63 1.97 13.65
CA LEU A 138 -17.03 0.65 13.46
C LEU A 138 -16.34 0.55 12.09
N VAL A 139 -16.98 1.09 11.05
CA VAL A 139 -16.42 1.17 9.70
C VAL A 139 -15.16 2.04 9.69
N GLU A 140 -15.18 3.19 10.35
CA GLU A 140 -14.01 4.07 10.46
C GLU A 140 -12.85 3.40 11.20
N HIS A 141 -13.14 2.72 12.32
CA HIS A 141 -12.14 1.97 13.07
C HIS A 141 -11.49 0.87 12.20
N ILE A 142 -12.28 0.11 11.45
CA ILE A 142 -11.77 -0.92 10.52
C ILE A 142 -10.95 -0.26 9.40
N ALA A 143 -11.47 0.83 8.81
CA ALA A 143 -10.83 1.54 7.71
C ALA A 143 -9.50 2.20 8.11
N SER A 144 -9.31 2.56 9.38
CA SER A 144 -8.07 3.15 9.88
C SER A 144 -6.83 2.28 9.61
N ALA A 145 -6.99 0.95 9.63
CA ALA A 145 -5.91 -0.01 9.34
C ALA A 145 -5.56 -0.11 7.86
N ALA A 146 -6.45 0.32 6.96
CA ALA A 146 -6.21 0.26 5.51
C ALA A 146 -5.03 1.15 5.09
N GLY A 147 -4.84 2.30 5.75
CA GLY A 147 -3.76 3.24 5.42
C GLY A 147 -2.37 2.65 5.56
N SER A 148 -2.10 1.96 6.68
CA SER A 148 -0.82 1.26 6.92
C SER A 148 -0.63 0.08 5.97
N GLY A 149 -1.68 -0.68 5.71
CA GLY A 149 -1.65 -1.79 4.75
C GLY A 149 -1.30 -1.34 3.34
N SER A 150 -1.97 -0.28 2.91
CA SER A 150 -1.74 0.41 1.65
C SER A 150 -0.28 0.86 1.51
N PHE A 151 0.26 1.50 2.55
CA PHE A 151 1.65 1.95 2.59
C PHE A 151 2.63 0.78 2.45
N LEU A 152 2.49 -0.25 3.29
CA LEU A 152 3.39 -1.40 3.29
C LEU A 152 3.33 -2.15 1.96
N GLY A 153 2.13 -2.39 1.43
CA GLY A 153 1.95 -3.07 0.14
C GLY A 153 2.64 -2.36 -1.02
N PHE A 154 2.58 -1.03 -1.07
CA PHE A 154 3.29 -0.23 -2.06
C PHE A 154 4.82 -0.31 -1.87
N TRP A 155 5.30 -0.01 -0.66
CA TRP A 155 6.73 0.14 -0.41
C TRP A 155 7.50 -1.17 -0.39
N LEU A 156 6.88 -2.30 -0.02
CA LEU A 156 7.52 -3.61 -0.12
C LEU A 156 7.80 -4.01 -1.57
N VAL A 157 6.86 -3.71 -2.49
CA VAL A 157 7.08 -3.94 -3.93
C VAL A 157 8.20 -3.05 -4.44
N ILE A 158 8.16 -1.75 -4.13
CA ILE A 158 9.23 -0.81 -4.52
C ILE A 158 10.58 -1.23 -3.95
N ALA A 159 10.66 -1.65 -2.69
CA ALA A 159 11.89 -2.11 -2.07
C ALA A 159 12.47 -3.33 -2.78
N GLY A 160 11.63 -4.31 -3.14
CA GLY A 160 12.06 -5.49 -3.91
C GLY A 160 12.68 -5.10 -5.25
N PHE A 161 12.02 -4.22 -6.00
CA PHE A 161 12.56 -3.71 -7.27
C PHE A 161 13.78 -2.81 -7.08
N ALA A 162 13.86 -2.04 -6.00
CA ALA A 162 14.99 -1.18 -5.70
C ALA A 162 16.25 -1.99 -5.40
N ILE A 163 16.14 -3.08 -4.64
CA ILE A 163 17.24 -4.02 -4.42
C ILE A 163 17.71 -4.61 -5.75
N TRP A 164 16.77 -5.01 -6.62
CA TRP A 164 17.13 -5.57 -7.92
C TRP A 164 17.82 -4.55 -8.84
N PHE A 165 17.28 -3.34 -8.96
CA PHE A 165 17.84 -2.28 -9.81
C PHE A 165 19.17 -1.76 -9.27
N ALA A 166 19.37 -1.75 -7.94
CA ALA A 166 20.64 -1.38 -7.32
C ALA A 166 21.79 -2.26 -7.81
N ARG A 167 21.53 -3.55 -8.08
CA ARG A 167 22.54 -4.53 -8.52
C ARG A 167 22.84 -4.50 -10.02
N MET A 168 22.12 -3.69 -10.82
CA MET A 168 22.34 -3.64 -12.27
C MET A 168 23.66 -2.95 -12.64
N GLN A 169 24.51 -3.64 -13.38
CA GLN A 169 25.75 -3.07 -13.93
C GLN A 169 25.58 -2.73 -15.41
N LYS A 170 26.42 -1.81 -15.88
CA LYS A 170 26.51 -1.49 -17.31
C LYS A 170 27.07 -2.72 -18.04
N PRO A 171 26.43 -3.21 -19.11
CA PRO A 171 27.01 -4.29 -19.90
C PRO A 171 28.38 -3.86 -20.44
N ALA A 172 29.34 -4.80 -20.40
CA ALA A 172 30.72 -4.61 -20.85
C ALA A 172 30.78 -4.32 -22.35
#